data_AF-E3Q7G4-F1
#
_entry.id   AF-E3Q7G4-F1
#
_cell.length_a   1.000
_cell.length_b   1.000
_cell.length_c   1.000
_cell.angle_alpha   90.00
_cell.angle_beta   90.00
_cell.angle_gamma   90.00
#
_symmetry.space_group_name_H-M   'P 1'
#
loop_
_entity.id
_entity.type
_entity.pdbx_description
1 polymer ?
#
loop_
_entity_poly.entity_id
_entity_poly.type
_entity_poly.pdbx_seq_one_letter_code
_entity_poly.pdbx_strand_id
1 'polypeptide(L)'
;MKTFTTIVLAAAAATTGVMSAAIGSSPHAVVNPDSGASFKLADSVVNSAALDRFQNAQIVHASVNLKARQILETDPDSNVTTPDNVFVLQCTDPGFRGNCLVFGSPPGQCVSYFNFDSPNSTDISDIFNNQVASLSTNTGGACQFYKHDGCDDKGDDPGLSSDYNYNLAVSLLEDPRTVEYDNAITSWRC
;
A
#
# COMPACT_ATOMS: atom_id res chain seq x y z
N MET A 1 38.59 21.90 -52.09
CA MET A 1 37.29 21.19 -52.10
C MET A 1 37.42 20.04 -51.12
N LYS A 2 36.64 20.06 -50.05
CA LYS A 2 36.67 19.11 -48.93
C LYS A 2 35.70 17.98 -49.24
N THR A 3 36.15 16.73 -49.18
CA THR A 3 35.30 15.54 -49.27
C THR A 3 35.32 14.85 -47.93
N PHE A 4 34.19 14.90 -47.22
CA PHE A 4 33.93 14.12 -46.01
C PHE A 4 33.08 12.92 -46.41
N THR A 5 33.60 11.72 -46.16
CA THR A 5 32.90 10.45 -46.36
C THR A 5 31.95 10.22 -45.18
N THR A 6 30.64 10.26 -45.45
CA THR A 6 29.60 9.91 -44.47
C THR A 6 29.48 8.38 -44.39
N ILE A 7 29.80 7.80 -43.22
CA ILE A 7 29.51 6.41 -42.91
C ILE A 7 28.19 6.38 -42.14
N VAL A 8 27.16 5.79 -42.76
CA VAL A 8 25.90 5.43 -42.13
C VAL A 8 26.06 4.03 -41.56
N LEU A 9 25.96 3.85 -40.25
CA LEU A 9 25.87 2.53 -39.62
C LEU A 9 24.48 2.29 -39.05
N ALA A 10 24.00 1.09 -39.37
CA ALA A 10 22.65 0.56 -39.24
C ALA A 10 22.09 0.52 -37.81
N ALA A 11 20.77 0.63 -37.76
CA ALA A 11 19.93 0.35 -36.61
C ALA A 11 20.15 -1.08 -36.09
N ALA A 12 20.40 -1.19 -34.79
CA ALA A 12 20.20 -2.43 -34.04
C ALA A 12 18.88 -2.29 -33.26
N ALA A 13 17.83 -2.93 -33.77
CA ALA A 13 16.62 -3.18 -33.02
C ALA A 13 16.97 -4.21 -31.93
N ALA A 14 17.16 -3.76 -30.69
CA ALA A 14 17.22 -4.64 -29.54
C ALA A 14 15.81 -5.18 -29.27
N THR A 15 15.54 -6.35 -29.84
CA THR A 15 14.44 -7.23 -29.47
C THR A 15 14.77 -7.86 -28.12
N THR A 16 14.58 -7.11 -27.03
CA THR A 16 14.41 -7.74 -25.71
C THR A 16 12.98 -8.26 -25.62
N GLY A 17 12.77 -9.42 -26.25
CA GLY A 17 11.67 -10.29 -25.89
C GLY A 17 11.90 -10.78 -24.47
N VAL A 18 11.03 -10.37 -23.55
CA VAL A 18 10.83 -11.04 -22.27
C VAL A 18 9.34 -11.23 -22.06
N MET A 19 8.94 -12.46 -22.39
CA MET A 19 7.87 -13.26 -21.79
C MET A 19 6.53 -12.58 -21.49
N SER A 20 5.55 -12.85 -22.34
CA SER A 20 4.16 -12.96 -21.91
C SER A 20 4.05 -14.09 -20.88
N ALA A 21 3.94 -13.75 -19.60
CA ALA A 21 3.40 -14.65 -18.59
C ALA A 21 1.87 -14.48 -18.59
N ALA A 22 1.20 -15.09 -19.57
CA ALA A 22 -0.21 -15.43 -19.44
C ALA A 22 -0.29 -16.77 -18.72
N ILE A 23 -0.28 -16.72 -17.38
CA ILE A 23 -0.56 -17.87 -16.52
C ILE A 23 -1.70 -17.40 -15.64
N GLY A 24 -2.87 -18.03 -15.78
CA GLY A 24 -4.15 -17.55 -15.26
C GLY A 24 -4.07 -17.02 -13.83
N SER A 25 -3.92 -15.71 -13.71
CA SER A 25 -4.11 -14.99 -12.46
C SER A 25 -5.61 -15.03 -12.19
N SER A 26 -5.98 -15.52 -11.01
CA SER A 26 -7.27 -15.12 -10.45
C SER A 26 -7.31 -13.60 -10.54
N PRO A 27 -8.37 -12.98 -11.10
CA PRO A 27 -8.40 -11.52 -11.38
C PRO A 27 -8.24 -10.65 -10.12
N HIS A 28 -8.13 -11.29 -8.96
CA HIS A 28 -8.01 -10.71 -7.64
C HIS A 28 -6.61 -10.85 -7.03
N ALA A 29 -5.65 -11.55 -7.65
CA ALA A 29 -4.33 -11.79 -7.04
C ALA A 29 -3.28 -10.79 -7.54
N VAL A 30 -2.74 -9.96 -6.63
CA VAL A 30 -1.55 -9.12 -6.87
C VAL A 30 -0.33 -9.91 -6.44
N VAL A 31 0.67 -10.01 -7.32
CA VAL A 31 1.94 -10.70 -7.03
C VAL A 31 2.99 -9.66 -6.71
N ASN A 32 3.63 -9.78 -5.55
CA ASN A 32 4.82 -9.03 -5.22
C ASN A 32 5.98 -9.51 -6.11
N PRO A 33 6.55 -8.65 -6.98
CA PRO A 33 7.60 -9.05 -7.91
C PRO A 33 8.91 -9.45 -7.20
N ASP A 34 9.16 -8.93 -5.99
CA ASP A 34 10.40 -9.15 -5.24
C ASP A 34 10.36 -10.43 -4.40
N SER A 35 9.20 -10.78 -3.84
CA SER A 35 9.03 -11.96 -2.97
C SER A 35 8.30 -13.13 -3.63
N GLY A 36 7.62 -12.89 -4.76
CA GLY A 36 6.73 -13.87 -5.39
C GLY A 36 5.46 -14.18 -4.58
N ALA A 37 5.27 -13.56 -3.42
CA ALA A 37 4.07 -13.71 -2.61
C ALA A 37 2.88 -13.01 -3.30
N SER A 38 1.70 -13.62 -3.23
CA SER A 38 0.49 -13.02 -3.77
C SER A 38 -0.55 -12.78 -2.70
N PHE A 39 -1.27 -11.66 -2.80
CA PHE A 39 -2.40 -11.35 -1.94
C PHE A 39 -3.64 -11.08 -2.77
N LYS A 40 -4.80 -11.34 -2.16
CA LYS A 40 -6.10 -11.15 -2.80
C LYS A 40 -6.62 -9.73 -2.57
N LEU A 41 -7.25 -9.19 -3.60
CA LEU A 41 -8.02 -7.96 -3.57
C LEU A 41 -9.51 -8.31 -3.43
N ALA A 42 -10.21 -7.59 -2.57
CA ALA A 42 -11.65 -7.63 -2.48
C ALA A 42 -12.30 -7.06 -3.75
N ASP A 43 -13.52 -7.50 -4.02
CA ASP A 43 -14.28 -7.06 -5.20
C ASP A 43 -14.50 -5.54 -5.22
N SER A 44 -14.62 -4.91 -4.03
CA SER A 44 -14.72 -3.45 -3.91
C SER A 44 -13.48 -2.75 -4.46
N VAL A 45 -12.29 -3.31 -4.22
CA VAL A 45 -11.02 -2.77 -4.70
C VAL A 45 -10.87 -3.01 -6.20
N VAL A 46 -11.21 -4.20 -6.68
CA VAL A 46 -11.12 -4.59 -8.10
C VAL A 46 -12.01 -3.72 -8.98
N ASN A 47 -13.14 -3.26 -8.46
CA ASN A 47 -14.06 -2.36 -9.17
C ASN A 47 -13.81 -0.88 -8.85
N SER A 48 -12.63 -0.52 -8.34
CA SER A 48 -12.29 0.86 -7.94
C SER A 48 -11.11 1.44 -8.72
N ALA A 49 -10.88 2.73 -8.54
CA ALA A 49 -9.72 3.42 -9.07
C ALA A 49 -8.38 2.97 -8.43
N ALA A 50 -8.42 2.24 -7.30
CA ALA A 50 -7.22 1.76 -6.62
C ALA A 50 -6.57 0.55 -7.31
N LEU A 51 -7.32 -0.20 -8.15
CA LEU A 51 -6.86 -1.46 -8.73
C LEU A 51 -5.53 -1.33 -9.46
N ASP A 52 -5.42 -0.36 -10.37
CA ASP A 52 -4.20 -0.14 -11.16
C ASP A 52 -2.98 0.10 -10.25
N ARG A 53 -3.18 0.87 -9.18
CA ARG A 53 -2.09 1.22 -8.27
C ARG A 53 -1.72 0.06 -7.36
N PHE A 54 -2.67 -0.76 -6.94
CA PHE A 54 -2.36 -2.03 -6.26
C PHE A 54 -1.54 -2.98 -7.14
N GLN A 55 -1.78 -3.02 -8.45
CA GLN A 55 -1.07 -3.92 -9.37
C GLN A 55 0.35 -3.43 -9.71
N ASN A 56 0.58 -2.12 -9.70
CA ASN A 56 1.81 -1.52 -10.23
C ASN A 56 2.70 -0.83 -9.19
N ALA A 57 2.18 -0.49 -8.01
CA ALA A 57 2.98 0.14 -6.96
C ALA A 57 3.89 -0.89 -6.26
N GLN A 58 5.01 -0.40 -5.76
CA GLN A 58 5.93 -1.21 -4.96
C GLN A 58 5.26 -1.61 -3.64
N ILE A 59 5.48 -2.86 -3.24
CA ILE A 59 4.99 -3.40 -1.97
C ILE A 59 6.12 -3.36 -0.94
N VAL A 60 5.86 -2.77 0.21
CA VAL A 60 6.80 -2.66 1.33
C VAL A 60 6.21 -3.31 2.57
N HIS A 61 7.06 -3.88 3.42
CA HIS A 61 6.65 -4.61 4.62
C HIS A 61 7.23 -3.95 5.85
N ALA A 62 6.44 -3.92 6.94
CA ALA A 62 6.90 -3.35 8.19
C ALA A 62 8.01 -4.22 8.79
N SER A 63 9.12 -3.58 9.17
CA SER A 63 10.26 -4.15 9.90
C SER A 63 9.91 -4.33 11.38
N VAL A 64 8.85 -5.08 11.67
CA VAL A 64 8.45 -5.42 13.03
C VAL A 64 8.90 -6.84 13.36
N ASN A 65 9.56 -7.00 14.50
CA ASN A 65 9.76 -8.32 15.10
C ASN A 65 8.38 -8.92 15.35
N LEU A 66 8.05 -9.97 14.59
CA LEU A 66 6.83 -10.75 14.71
C LEU A 66 6.70 -11.24 16.15
N LYS A 67 5.94 -10.54 17.00
CA LYS A 67 5.50 -11.13 18.25
C LYS A 67 4.42 -12.15 17.88
N ALA A 68 4.76 -13.42 18.00
CA ALA A 68 3.81 -14.50 17.89
C ALA A 68 2.57 -14.18 18.75
N ARG A 69 1.39 -14.27 18.14
CA ARG A 69 0.09 -14.03 18.77
C ARG A 69 0.00 -14.83 20.07
N GLN A 70 -0.46 -14.21 21.16
CA GLN A 70 -1.02 -14.98 22.27
C GLN A 70 -2.25 -15.70 21.71
N ILE A 71 -2.20 -17.03 21.73
CA ILE A 71 -3.29 -17.90 21.31
C ILE A 71 -4.44 -17.64 22.29
N LEU A 72 -5.38 -16.76 21.92
CA LEU A 72 -6.71 -16.75 22.50
C LEU A 72 -7.44 -17.98 21.96
N GLU A 73 -8.05 -18.72 22.87
CA GLU A 73 -8.69 -20.02 22.65
C GLU A 73 -9.48 -20.04 21.34
N THR A 74 -9.07 -20.94 20.45
CA THR A 74 -9.65 -21.11 19.12
C THR A 74 -11.05 -21.68 19.25
N ASP A 75 -12.06 -20.94 18.81
CA ASP A 75 -13.38 -21.47 18.53
C ASP A 75 -13.24 -22.54 17.43
N PRO A 76 -13.53 -23.82 17.71
CA PRO A 76 -13.24 -24.94 16.80
C PRO A 76 -14.03 -24.92 15.48
N ASP A 77 -15.02 -24.04 15.33
CA ASP A 77 -15.82 -23.90 14.09
C ASP A 77 -15.40 -22.71 13.20
N SER A 78 -14.39 -21.94 13.58
CA SER A 78 -13.93 -20.81 12.77
C SER A 78 -12.87 -21.23 11.74
N ASN A 79 -13.30 -21.58 10.53
CA ASN A 79 -12.39 -21.73 9.37
C ASN A 79 -11.88 -20.37 8.85
N VAL A 80 -11.52 -19.46 9.77
CA VAL A 80 -11.07 -18.10 9.49
C VAL A 80 -9.55 -18.13 9.39
N THR A 81 -9.03 -18.38 8.19
CA THR A 81 -7.61 -18.18 7.91
C THR A 81 -7.31 -16.68 7.96
N THR A 82 -6.75 -16.21 9.07
CA THR A 82 -6.26 -14.83 9.20
C THR A 82 -5.04 -14.66 8.29
N PRO A 83 -4.99 -13.65 7.40
CA PRO A 83 -3.83 -13.44 6.54
C PRO A 83 -2.60 -13.01 7.34
N ASP A 84 -1.41 -13.36 6.86
CA ASP A 84 -0.15 -12.96 7.50
C ASP A 84 0.05 -11.43 7.48
N ASN A 85 -0.43 -10.77 6.43
CA ASN A 85 -0.41 -9.32 6.29
C ASN A 85 -1.72 -8.80 5.70
N VAL A 86 -2.16 -7.63 6.16
CA VAL A 86 -3.10 -6.75 5.47
C VAL A 86 -2.29 -5.73 4.67
N PHE A 87 -2.74 -5.44 3.46
CA PHE A 87 -2.08 -4.54 2.53
C PHE A 87 -2.90 -3.28 2.35
N VAL A 88 -2.27 -2.12 2.55
CA VAL A 88 -2.90 -0.82 2.40
C VAL A 88 -2.15 -0.04 1.33
N LEU A 89 -2.83 0.26 0.22
CA LEU A 89 -2.36 1.24 -0.76
C LEU A 89 -2.49 2.63 -0.14
N GLN A 90 -1.41 3.40 -0.14
CA GLN A 90 -1.44 4.81 0.26
C GLN A 90 -0.68 5.63 -0.78
N CYS A 91 -1.22 6.82 -1.07
CA CYS A 91 -0.72 7.70 -2.11
C CYS A 91 -0.66 9.15 -1.60
N THR A 92 0.36 9.89 -2.04
CA THR A 92 0.59 11.28 -1.59
C THR A 92 -0.33 12.30 -2.23
N ASP A 93 -0.93 11.99 -3.38
CA ASP A 93 -1.90 12.86 -4.03
C ASP A 93 -3.30 12.24 -4.03
N PRO A 94 -4.35 13.07 -4.00
CA PRO A 94 -5.72 12.60 -4.19
C PRO A 94 -5.93 11.86 -5.51
N GLY A 95 -6.76 10.83 -5.44
CA GLY A 95 -7.16 9.99 -6.55
C GLY A 95 -6.16 8.91 -6.90
N PHE A 96 -5.45 8.41 -5.89
CA PHE A 96 -4.38 7.40 -6.02
C PHE A 96 -3.26 7.84 -6.96
N ARG A 97 -2.83 9.11 -6.87
CA ARG A 97 -1.78 9.71 -7.71
C ARG A 97 -0.53 10.03 -6.88
N GLY A 98 0.50 10.56 -7.53
CA GLY A 98 1.76 10.90 -6.88
C GLY A 98 2.59 9.67 -6.53
N ASN A 99 3.29 9.73 -5.41
CA ASN A 99 4.03 8.59 -4.87
C ASN A 99 3.03 7.64 -4.21
N CYS A 100 3.03 6.38 -4.65
CA CYS A 100 2.15 5.36 -4.11
C CYS A 100 2.96 4.13 -3.71
N LEU A 101 2.66 3.60 -2.53
CA LEU A 101 3.20 2.33 -2.04
C LEU A 101 2.07 1.48 -1.47
N VAL A 102 2.26 0.16 -1.54
CA VAL A 102 1.40 -0.81 -0.88
C VAL A 102 2.10 -1.27 0.40
N PHE A 103 1.59 -0.86 1.54
CA PHE A 103 2.16 -1.16 2.84
C PHE A 103 1.54 -2.44 3.42
N GLY A 104 2.38 -3.45 3.66
CA GLY A 104 2.00 -4.71 4.31
C GLY A 104 2.33 -4.69 5.81
N SER A 105 1.32 -4.94 6.64
CA SER A 105 1.47 -5.08 8.10
C SER A 105 0.68 -6.28 8.62
N PRO A 106 1.15 -6.99 9.67
CA PRO A 106 0.35 -8.00 10.34
C PRO A 106 -0.96 -7.42 10.90
N PRO A 107 -2.07 -8.19 10.87
CA PRO A 107 -3.33 -7.76 11.47
C PRO A 107 -3.20 -7.42 12.97
N GLY A 108 -3.86 -6.36 13.41
CA GLY A 108 -3.81 -5.73 14.73
C GLY A 108 -2.54 -4.94 15.05
N GLN A 109 -1.51 -4.98 14.21
CA GLN A 109 -0.22 -4.36 14.53
C GLN A 109 -0.26 -2.85 14.26
N CYS A 110 0.07 -2.05 15.27
CA CYS A 110 0.32 -0.63 15.08
C CYS A 110 1.64 -0.43 14.33
N VAL A 111 1.57 0.33 13.23
CA VAL A 111 2.73 0.68 12.40
C VAL A 111 2.74 2.16 12.04
N SER A 112 3.93 2.71 11.88
CA SER A 112 4.19 4.03 11.31
C SER A 112 5.11 3.91 10.09
N TYR A 113 5.24 4.98 9.32
CA TYR A 113 6.06 4.96 8.09
C TYR A 113 7.54 4.64 8.37
N PHE A 114 8.04 4.98 9.56
CA PHE A 114 9.40 4.63 10.01
C PHE A 114 9.63 3.13 10.16
N ASN A 115 8.57 2.32 10.33
CA ASN A 115 8.71 0.87 10.35
C ASN A 115 9.04 0.28 8.97
N PHE A 116 8.84 1.03 7.89
CA PHE A 116 9.09 0.59 6.53
C PHE A 116 10.44 1.07 5.99
N ASP A 117 11.09 2.02 6.67
CA ASP A 117 12.41 2.49 6.30
C ASP A 117 13.46 1.37 6.39
N SER A 118 14.41 1.39 5.45
CA SER A 118 15.56 0.50 5.50
C SER A 118 16.62 1.03 6.49
N PRO A 119 17.55 0.19 6.97
CA PRO A 119 18.57 0.63 7.91
C PRO A 119 19.37 1.83 7.39
N ASN A 120 19.36 2.94 8.14
CA ASN A 120 19.99 4.23 7.80
C ASN A 120 19.38 4.98 6.60
N SER A 121 18.11 4.72 6.27
CA SER A 121 17.33 5.48 5.30
C SER A 121 16.09 6.09 5.95
N THR A 122 15.59 7.18 5.38
CA THR A 122 14.29 7.80 5.71
C THR A 122 13.43 7.97 4.46
N ASP A 123 13.76 7.26 3.37
CA ASP A 123 13.16 7.50 2.06
C ASP A 123 11.65 7.27 2.05
N ILE A 124 11.13 6.36 2.90
CA ILE A 124 9.68 6.11 2.98
C ILE A 124 9.03 7.08 3.95
N SER A 125 9.58 7.26 5.15
CA SER A 125 9.00 8.17 6.13
C SER A 125 8.99 9.62 5.65
N ASP A 126 10.04 10.09 4.97
CA ASP A 126 10.10 11.45 4.41
C ASP A 126 9.03 11.71 3.34
N ILE A 127 8.63 10.67 2.59
CA ILE A 127 7.64 10.80 1.51
C ILE A 127 6.21 10.68 2.03
N PHE A 128 5.94 9.80 3.01
CA PHE A 128 4.57 9.44 3.38
C PHE A 128 4.09 10.00 4.73
N ASN A 129 5.00 10.26 5.66
CA ASN A 129 4.63 10.73 7.00
C ASN A 129 4.04 12.16 6.92
N ASN A 130 2.77 12.32 7.29
CA ASN A 130 2.00 13.56 7.11
C ASN A 130 1.86 13.98 5.63
N GLN A 131 1.83 13.04 4.69
CA GLN A 131 1.73 13.35 3.25
C GLN A 131 0.67 12.50 2.53
N VAL A 132 -0.01 11.58 3.22
CA VAL A 132 -1.01 10.73 2.58
C VAL A 132 -2.30 11.50 2.33
N ALA A 133 -2.80 11.40 1.09
CA ALA A 133 -4.00 12.09 0.61
C ALA A 133 -5.05 11.13 0.01
N SER A 134 -4.68 9.88 -0.27
CA SER A 134 -5.64 8.83 -0.65
C SER A 134 -5.16 7.44 -0.20
N LEU A 135 -6.12 6.56 0.11
CA LEU A 135 -5.83 5.24 0.66
C LEU A 135 -6.88 4.19 0.27
N SER A 136 -6.48 2.91 0.26
CA SER A 136 -7.39 1.79 0.07
C SER A 136 -6.81 0.51 0.68
N THR A 137 -7.65 -0.32 1.29
CA THR A 137 -7.26 -1.60 1.88
C THR A 137 -7.54 -2.74 0.91
N ASN A 138 -6.66 -3.73 0.84
CA ASN A 138 -6.81 -4.83 -0.11
C ASN A 138 -8.00 -5.74 0.21
N THR A 139 -8.41 -5.82 1.48
CA THR A 139 -9.49 -6.69 1.95
C THR A 139 -10.86 -6.05 1.85
N GLY A 140 -10.96 -4.74 1.57
CA GLY A 140 -12.20 -3.98 1.72
C GLY A 140 -12.68 -3.87 3.17
N GLY A 141 -11.88 -4.33 4.15
CA GLY A 141 -12.10 -4.09 5.56
C GLY A 141 -11.44 -2.79 5.99
N ALA A 142 -12.05 -2.07 6.93
CA ALA A 142 -11.52 -0.79 7.38
C ALA A 142 -10.28 -0.96 8.26
N CYS A 143 -9.29 -0.09 8.05
CA CYS A 143 -8.20 0.14 8.98
C CYS A 143 -8.47 1.42 9.77
N GLN A 144 -7.77 1.60 10.89
CA GLN A 144 -7.77 2.87 11.63
C GLN A 144 -6.47 3.63 11.36
N PHE A 145 -6.60 4.91 11.00
CA PHE A 145 -5.51 5.83 10.70
C PHE A 145 -5.44 6.94 11.75
N TYR A 146 -4.24 7.35 12.13
CA TYR A 146 -4.00 8.29 13.23
C TYR A 146 -3.08 9.42 12.82
N LYS A 147 -3.33 10.60 13.38
CA LYS A 147 -2.54 11.82 13.30
C LYS A 147 -1.25 11.75 14.11
N HIS A 148 -1.22 10.88 15.11
CA HIS A 148 -0.06 10.70 15.99
C HIS A 148 0.51 9.29 15.89
N ASP A 149 1.82 9.18 16.12
CA ASP A 149 2.49 7.89 16.20
C ASP A 149 1.98 7.08 17.41
N GLY A 150 2.01 5.75 17.30
CA GLY A 150 1.56 4.85 18.35
C GLY A 150 0.05 4.59 18.38
N CYS A 151 -0.68 4.77 17.28
CA CYS A 151 -2.07 4.32 17.12
C CYS A 151 -3.04 4.58 18.29
N ASP A 152 -3.04 5.83 18.77
CA ASP A 152 -3.86 6.30 19.89
C ASP A 152 -3.48 5.74 21.28
N ASP A 153 -2.21 5.36 21.50
CA ASP A 153 -1.73 4.91 22.81
C ASP A 153 -1.95 5.95 23.94
N LYS A 154 -2.22 7.21 23.61
CA LYS A 154 -2.51 8.31 24.56
C LYS A 154 -4.00 8.66 24.72
N GLY A 155 -4.88 8.17 23.83
CA GLY A 155 -6.31 8.48 23.85
C GLY A 155 -6.69 9.87 23.33
N ASP A 156 -5.78 10.55 22.63
CA ASP A 156 -5.97 11.92 22.11
C ASP A 156 -6.51 11.92 20.67
N ASP A 157 -6.46 10.79 19.96
CA ASP A 157 -6.88 10.66 18.57
C ASP A 157 -7.67 9.36 18.34
N PRO A 158 -9.01 9.41 18.30
CA PRO A 158 -9.82 8.20 18.09
C PRO A 158 -9.60 7.51 16.74
N GLY A 159 -8.86 8.16 15.84
CA GLY A 159 -8.54 7.66 14.51
C GLY A 159 -9.69 7.81 13.50
N LEU A 160 -9.30 7.76 12.23
CA LEU A 160 -10.19 7.66 11.08
C LEU A 160 -10.31 6.18 10.70
N SER A 161 -11.52 5.62 10.77
CA SER A 161 -11.77 4.29 10.24
C SER A 161 -12.11 4.39 8.76
N SER A 162 -11.32 3.75 7.90
CA SER A 162 -11.51 3.79 6.45
C SER A 162 -10.98 2.54 5.76
N ASP A 163 -11.73 2.02 4.81
CA ASP A 163 -11.33 0.95 3.88
C ASP A 163 -10.95 1.52 2.51
N TYR A 164 -11.55 2.64 2.11
CA TYR A 164 -11.31 3.32 0.85
C TYR A 164 -11.53 4.82 1.00
N ASN A 165 -10.54 5.62 0.61
CA ASN A 165 -10.68 7.06 0.49
C ASN A 165 -9.93 7.59 -0.74
N TYR A 166 -10.70 8.07 -1.71
CA TYR A 166 -10.16 8.62 -2.95
C TYR A 166 -9.53 10.01 -2.77
N ASN A 167 -9.96 10.79 -1.77
CA ASN A 167 -9.45 12.13 -1.50
C ASN A 167 -9.74 12.53 -0.06
N LEU A 168 -8.73 12.43 0.81
CA LEU A 168 -8.85 12.78 2.23
C LEU A 168 -9.20 14.25 2.43
N ALA A 169 -8.84 15.15 1.51
CA ALA A 169 -9.21 16.56 1.57
C ALA A 169 -10.71 16.82 1.34
N VAL A 170 -11.50 15.79 1.05
CA VAL A 170 -12.96 15.88 0.88
C VAL A 170 -13.66 15.12 2.01
N SER A 171 -14.53 15.83 2.71
CA SER A 171 -15.33 15.28 3.80
C SER A 171 -16.26 14.19 3.29
N LEU A 172 -16.24 13.02 3.94
CA LEU A 172 -17.19 11.96 3.68
C LEU A 172 -18.47 12.18 4.51
N LEU A 173 -19.61 11.75 3.98
CA LEU A 173 -20.89 11.79 4.69
C LEU A 173 -20.87 10.93 5.96
N GLU A 174 -20.10 9.84 5.94
CA GLU A 174 -20.01 8.86 7.02
C GLU A 174 -19.11 9.33 8.17
N ASP A 175 -17.98 9.98 7.83
CA ASP A 175 -17.10 10.61 8.81
C ASP A 175 -16.64 12.00 8.32
N PRO A 176 -17.24 13.08 8.85
CA PRO A 176 -16.88 14.42 8.42
C PRO A 176 -15.45 14.82 8.79
N ARG A 177 -14.82 14.11 9.75
CA ARG A 177 -13.45 14.33 10.22
C ARG A 177 -12.40 13.87 9.22
N THR A 178 -12.79 13.19 8.15
CA THR A 178 -11.89 12.73 7.08
C THR A 178 -10.87 13.81 6.66
N VAL A 179 -11.31 15.07 6.53
CA VAL A 179 -10.47 16.21 6.14
C VAL A 179 -9.37 16.55 7.13
N GLU A 180 -9.51 16.18 8.40
CA GLU A 180 -8.48 16.37 9.41
C GLU A 180 -7.30 15.40 9.26
N TYR A 181 -7.48 14.32 8.48
CA TYR A 181 -6.47 13.29 8.24
C TYR A 181 -5.75 13.48 6.91
N ASP A 182 -6.21 14.40 6.04
CA ASP A 182 -5.48 14.77 4.83
C ASP A 182 -4.10 15.31 5.19
N ASN A 183 -3.04 14.68 4.69
CA ASN A 183 -1.65 15.05 4.97
C ASN A 183 -1.33 15.12 6.48
N ALA A 184 -2.01 14.33 7.30
CA ALA A 184 -1.79 14.32 8.75
C ALA A 184 -1.58 12.92 9.32
N ILE A 185 -1.79 11.86 8.54
CA ILE A 185 -1.59 10.49 9.00
C ILE A 185 -0.10 10.25 9.30
N THR A 186 0.19 9.63 10.44
CA THR A 186 1.55 9.23 10.87
C THR A 186 1.63 7.77 11.29
N SER A 187 0.53 7.17 11.76
CA SER A 187 0.44 5.74 12.08
C SER A 187 -0.92 5.15 11.73
N TRP A 188 -0.99 3.83 11.63
CA TRP A 188 -2.22 3.11 11.34
C TRP A 188 -2.18 1.67 11.86
N ARG A 189 -3.36 1.05 11.99
CA ARG A 189 -3.54 -0.37 12.28
C ARG A 189 -4.73 -0.95 11.52
N CYS A 190 -4.52 -2.14 10.99
CA CYS A 190 -5.52 -3.10 10.54
C CYS A 190 -5.18 -4.36 11.32
#